data_AF-A0A928V9F7-F1
#
_entry.id   AF-A0A928V9F7-F1
#
_cell.length_a   1.000
_cell.length_b   1.000
_cell.length_c   1.000
_cell.angle_alpha   90.00
_cell.angle_beta   90.00
_cell.angle_gamma   90.00
#
_symmetry.space_group_name_H-M   'P 1'
#
loop_
_entity.id
_entity.type
_entity.pdbx_description
1 polymer ?
#
loop_
_entity_poly.entity_id
_entity_poly.type
_entity_poly.pdbx_seq_one_letter_code
_entity_poly.pdbx_strand_id
1 'polypeptide(L)' 'MPEERLEILSAEELRRTVNRLASQIIERSGDLSKLVLLGIHTRGVPLAKTICDQITVLENVEIPLGAIDITFY' A
#
# COMPACT_ATOMS: atom_id res chain seq x y z
N MET A 1 5.00 29.27 -19.23
CA MET A 1 3.88 28.36 -19.50
C MET A 1 3.73 27.50 -18.26
N PRO A 2 2.61 27.56 -17.52
CA PRO A 2 2.44 26.61 -16.42
C PRO A 2 2.41 25.21 -17.02
N GLU A 3 3.16 24.28 -16.44
CA GLU A 3 3.16 22.88 -16.89
C GLU A 3 1.73 22.34 -16.83
N GLU A 4 1.22 21.83 -17.95
CA GLU A 4 -0.06 21.11 -17.98
C GLU A 4 0.03 19.90 -17.04
N ARG A 5 -0.64 19.97 -15.89
CA ARG A 5 -0.78 18.84 -14.98
C ARG A 5 -1.91 17.96 -15.48
N LEU A 6 -1.55 16.82 -16.04
CA LEU A 6 -2.48 15.75 -16.36
C LEU A 6 -2.73 14.90 -15.11
N GLU A 7 -3.98 14.78 -14.70
CA GLU A 7 -4.38 13.81 -13.69
C GLU A 7 -4.35 12.39 -14.29
N ILE A 8 -3.56 11.49 -13.69
CA ILE A 8 -3.43 10.10 -14.14
C ILE A 8 -4.42 9.18 -13.41
N LEU A 9 -4.66 9.45 -12.13
CA LEU A 9 -5.58 8.69 -11.29
C LEU A 9 -6.34 9.68 -10.41
N SER A 10 -7.66 9.63 -10.50
CA SER A 10 -8.55 10.27 -9.54
C SER A 10 -8.45 9.63 -8.17
N ALA A 11 -8.91 10.33 -7.15
CA ALA A 11 -8.98 9.80 -5.78
C ALA A 11 -9.80 8.51 -5.69
N GLU A 12 -10.85 8.38 -6.49
CA GLU A 12 -11.66 7.16 -6.55
C GLU A 12 -10.91 6.00 -7.23
N GLU A 13 -10.23 6.25 -8.35
CA GLU A 13 -9.43 5.24 -9.04
C GLU A 13 -8.27 4.75 -8.18
N LEU A 14 -7.62 5.66 -7.45
CA LEU A 14 -6.56 5.31 -6.51
C LEU A 14 -7.09 4.41 -5.39
N ARG A 15 -8.24 4.75 -4.79
CA ARG A 15 -8.88 3.93 -3.75
C ARG A 15 -9.22 2.52 -4.26
N ARG A 16 -9.85 2.42 -5.44
CA ARG A 16 -10.16 1.14 -6.08
C ARG A 16 -8.90 0.33 -6.36
N THR A 17 -7.84 0.99 -6.82
CA THR A 17 -6.54 0.35 -7.10
C THR A 17 -5.89 -0.21 -5.84
N VAL A 18 -5.87 0.57 -4.75
CA VAL A 18 -5.31 0.11 -3.46
C VAL A 18 -6.10 -1.06 -2.89
N ASN A 19 -7.43 -1.03 -2.95
CA ASN A 19 -8.26 -2.14 -2.49
C ASN A 19 -7.97 -3.42 -3.30
N ARG A 20 -7.86 -3.31 -4.63
CA ARG A 20 -7.47 -4.44 -5.49
C ARG A 20 -6.09 -4.99 -5.13
N LEU A 21 -5.12 -4.12 -4.85
CA LEU A 21 -3.78 -4.54 -4.44
C LEU A 21 -3.80 -5.30 -3.12
N ALA A 22 -4.57 -4.84 -2.13
CA ALA A 22 -4.73 -5.53 -0.86
C ALA A 22 -5.29 -6.95 -1.04
N SER A 23 -6.37 -7.12 -1.82
CA SER A 23 -6.92 -8.45 -2.13
C SER A 23 -5.91 -9.35 -2.83
N GLN A 24 -5.15 -8.82 -3.79
CA GLN A 24 -4.11 -9.59 -4.48
C GLN A 24 -2.96 -10.01 -3.58
N ILE A 25 -2.58 -9.19 -2.60
CA ILE A 25 -1.57 -9.53 -1.60
C ILE A 25 -2.07 -10.69 -0.73
N ILE A 26 -3.33 -10.64 -0.29
CA ILE A 26 -3.94 -11.71 0.51
C ILE A 26 -3.95 -13.02 -0.27
N GLU A 27 -4.49 -13.01 -1.49
CA GLU A 27 -4.58 -14.20 -2.36
C GLU A 27 -3.19 -14.82 -2.63
N ARG A 28 -2.15 -13.99 -2.80
CA ARG A 28 -0.79 -14.48 -3.08
C ARG A 28 -0.02 -14.94 -1.84
N SER A 29 -0.32 -14.37 -0.67
CA SER A 29 0.42 -14.67 0.55
C SER A 29 0.05 -16.05 1.11
N GLY A 30 -1.22 -16.45 0.98
CA GLY A 30 -1.76 -17.72 1.47
C GLY A 30 -1.85 -17.80 3.01
N ASP A 31 -0.73 -17.56 3.70
CA ASP A 31 -0.61 -17.52 5.15
C ASP A 31 -0.17 -16.11 5.59
N LEU A 32 -1.12 -15.30 6.04
CA LEU A 32 -0.89 -13.90 6.45
C LEU A 32 0.02 -13.77 7.67
N SER A 33 0.19 -14.82 8.48
CA SER A 33 1.08 -14.78 9.65
C SER A 33 2.57 -14.64 9.27
N LYS A 34 2.90 -14.90 8.00
CA LYS A 34 4.24 -14.80 7.43
C LYS A 34 4.45 -13.57 6.56
N LEU A 35 3.44 -12.70 6.48
CA LEU A 35 3.47 -11.49 5.67
C LEU A 35 3.93 -10.30 6.52
N VAL A 36 4.80 -9.46 5.96
CA VAL A 36 5.16 -8.14 6.48
C VAL A 36 5.08 -7.13 5.34
N LEU A 37 4.59 -5.92 5.62
CA LEU A 37 4.67 -4.80 4.68
C LEU A 37 5.75 -3.83 5.12
N LEU A 38 6.63 -3.46 4.18
CA LEU A 38 7.67 -2.46 4.38
C LEU A 38 7.47 -1.31 3.40
N GLY A 39 7.19 -0.11 3.93
CA GLY A 39 7.07 1.09 3.13
C GLY A 39 8.42 1.79 2.95
N ILE A 40 8.80 2.10 1.72
CA ILE A 40 10.00 2.90 1.46
C ILE A 40 9.67 4.39 1.59
N HIS A 41 10.49 5.15 2.29
CA HIS A 41 10.30 6.59 2.42
C HIS A 41 10.33 7.30 1.05
N THR A 42 9.58 8.39 0.85
CA THR A 42 8.70 9.09 1.82
C THR A 42 7.22 8.72 1.69
N ARG A 43 6.73 8.50 0.46
CA ARG A 43 5.31 8.18 0.18
C ARG A 43 4.98 6.69 0.19
N GLY A 44 5.97 5.81 0.18
CA GLY A 44 5.73 4.37 0.30
C GLY A 44 5.26 3.97 1.69
N VAL A 45 5.69 4.66 2.75
CA VAL A 45 5.21 4.44 4.13
C VAL A 45 3.70 4.66 4.28
N PRO A 46 3.13 5.82 3.92
CA PRO A 46 1.67 6.00 4.01
C PRO A 46 0.90 5.07 3.07
N LEU A 47 1.44 4.74 1.88
CA LEU A 47 0.80 3.78 0.98
C LEU A 47 0.75 2.37 1.60
N ALA A 48 1.86 1.90 2.17
CA ALA A 48 1.95 0.61 2.83
C ALA A 48 0.99 0.53 4.03
N LYS A 49 0.87 1.63 4.80
CA LYS A 49 -0.14 1.73 5.87
C LYS A 49 -1.56 1.57 5.33
N THR A 50 -1.93 2.29 4.26
CA THR A 50 -3.28 2.18 3.67
C THR A 50 -3.57 0.74 3.21
N ILE A 51 -2.59 0.07 2.59
CA ILE A 51 -2.74 -1.33 2.18
C ILE A 51 -2.92 -2.24 3.41
N CYS A 52 -2.11 -2.04 4.46
CA CYS A 52 -2.22 -2.78 5.72
C CYS A 52 -3.62 -2.63 6.34
N ASP A 53 -4.13 -1.40 6.42
CA ASP A 53 -5.46 -1.11 6.95
C ASP A 53 -6.55 -1.83 6.12
N GLN A 54 -6.42 -1.88 4.78
CA GLN A 54 -7.35 -2.62 3.92
C GLN A 54 -7.28 -4.13 4.15
N ILE A 55 -6.09 -4.70 4.35
CA ILE A 55 -5.93 -6.13 4.67
C ILE A 55 -6.62 -6.45 6.00
N THR A 56 -6.47 -5.59 7.01
CA THR A 56 -7.14 -5.75 8.30
C THR A 56 -8.66 -5.67 8.16
N VAL A 57 -9.20 -4.79 7.31
CA VAL A 57 -10.64 -4.73 7.05
C VAL A 57 -11.17 -6.00 6.37
N LEU A 58 -10.40 -6.60 5.45
CA LEU A 58 -10.81 -7.77 4.68
C LEU A 58 -10.72 -9.08 5.48
N GLU A 59 -9.64 -9.25 6.24
CA GLU A 59 -9.28 -10.54 6.86
C GLU A 59 -9.34 -10.50 8.39
N ASN A 60 -9.58 -9.32 8.98
CA ASN A 60 -9.57 -9.09 10.43
C ASN A 60 -8.25 -9.52 11.09
N VAL A 61 -7.14 -9.36 10.36
CA VAL A 61 -5.77 -9.67 10.79
C VAL A 61 -4.91 -8.41 10.68
N GLU A 62 -4.16 -8.11 11.74
CA GLU A 62 -3.12 -7.10 11.70
C GLU A 62 -1.80 -7.75 11.28
N ILE A 63 -1.22 -7.25 10.19
CA ILE A 63 0.10 -7.68 9.73
C ILE A 63 1.17 -6.68 10.17
N PRO A 64 2.41 -7.11 10.46
CA PRO A 64 3.49 -6.20 10.77
C PRO A 64 3.73 -5.18 9.64
N LEU A 65 3.86 -3.91 10.04
CA LEU A 65 4.18 -2.79 9.15
C LEU A 65 5.50 -2.17 9.61
N GLY A 66 6.43 -1.98 8.66
CA GLY A 66 7.69 -1.29 8.89
C GLY A 66 8.00 -0.26 7.81
N ALA A 67 9.12 0.43 7.99
CA ALA A 67 9.61 1.42 7.04
C ALA A 67 11.08 1.18 6.71
N ILE A 68 11.47 1.52 5.48
CA ILE A 68 12.87 1.52 5.03
C ILE A 68 13.22 2.92 4.55
N ASP A 69 14.28 3.49 5.15
CA ASP A 69 14.91 4.71 4.68
C ASP A 69 16.12 4.33 3.80
N ILE A 70 16.05 4.70 2.51
CA ILE A 70 17.09 4.42 1.52
C ILE A 70 17.98 5.63 1.25
N THR A 71 17.89 6.71 2.03
CA THR A 71 18.59 7.99 1.77
C THR A 71 20.12 7.86 1.64
N PHE A 72 20.72 6.79 2.17
CA PHE A 72 22.17 6.54 2.10
C PHE A 72 22.63 5.63 0.94
N TYR A 73 21.72 5.24 0.04
CA TYR A 73 22.02 4.48 -1.19
C TYR A 73 21.56 5.25 -2.44
#